data_AF-A0A3D4V487-F1
#
_entry.id   AF-A0A3D4V487-F1
#
_cell.length_a   1.000
_cell.length_b   1.000
_cell.length_c   1.000
_cell.angle_alpha   90.00
_cell.angle_beta   90.00
_cell.angle_gamma   90.00
#
_symmetry.space_group_name_H-M   'P 1'
#
loop_
_entity.id
_entity.type
_entity.pdbx_description
1 polymer ?
#
loop_
_entity_poly.entity_id
_entity_poly.type
_entity_poly.pdbx_seq_one_letter_code
_entity_poly.pdbx_strand_id
1 'polypeptide(L)'
;MDVLVRLEARPSDSPVLAHVNSIPVLPFGTRSRREVVTLYGEADAQSLALALAATVESERLEAVNAGVVRHLGVWPDRGAVGDSAWRDGATGRLVTQDLDIPLLTLEARAVELLGACGPTLRRVAAGLAMPDWPEGTERALTFSLMSATAASGGAGSSLDDDAKVENWLDSIRQADAFTYDVEGD
;
A
#
# COMPACT_ATOMS: atom_id res chain seq x y z
N MET A 1 -8.44 2.96 -1.03
CA MET A 1 -7.04 3.34 -0.76
C MET A 1 -6.20 2.87 -1.92
N ASP A 2 -5.41 3.75 -2.52
CA ASP A 2 -4.46 3.36 -3.56
C ASP A 2 -3.15 2.92 -2.92
N VAL A 3 -2.60 1.79 -3.37
CA VAL A 3 -1.37 1.21 -2.82
C VAL A 3 -0.36 1.02 -3.91
N LEU A 4 0.83 1.61 -3.73
CA LEU A 4 2.04 1.29 -4.48
C LEU A 4 2.88 0.32 -3.66
N VAL A 5 3.13 -0.87 -4.19
CA VAL A 5 4.04 -1.84 -3.59
C VAL A 5 5.33 -1.85 -4.38
N ARG A 6 6.46 -1.69 -3.70
CA ARG A 6 7.82 -1.75 -4.22
C ARG A 6 8.51 -2.97 -3.62
N LEU A 7 9.38 -3.62 -4.39
CA LEU A 7 10.25 -4.68 -3.89
C LEU A 7 11.70 -4.21 -3.95
N GLU A 8 12.37 -4.20 -2.80
CA GLU A 8 13.76 -3.82 -2.66
C GLU A 8 14.58 -4.98 -2.05
N ALA A 9 15.88 -4.99 -2.35
CA ALA A 9 16.79 -5.93 -1.73
C ALA A 9 16.84 -5.67 -0.21
N ARG A 10 16.86 -6.74 0.59
CA ARG A 10 16.93 -6.59 2.04
C ARG A 10 18.26 -5.97 2.47
N PRO A 11 18.26 -4.89 3.28
CA PRO A 11 19.47 -4.37 3.88
C PRO A 11 20.09 -5.43 4.79
N SER A 12 21.39 -5.68 4.68
CA SER A 12 22.10 -6.74 5.40
C SER A 12 21.96 -6.66 6.93
N ASP A 13 21.76 -5.46 7.46
CA ASP A 13 21.77 -5.17 8.90
C ASP A 13 20.37 -4.93 9.49
N SER A 14 19.29 -5.06 8.70
CA SER A 14 17.94 -4.72 9.15
C SER A 14 16.98 -5.91 9.09
N PRO A 15 16.34 -6.28 10.22
CA PRO A 15 15.28 -7.29 10.24
C PRO A 15 13.93 -6.75 9.74
N VAL A 16 13.88 -5.52 9.24
CA VAL A 16 12.65 -4.91 8.68
C VAL A 16 12.18 -5.71 7.47
N LEU A 17 10.92 -6.13 7.52
CA LEU A 17 10.23 -6.85 6.46
C LEU A 17 9.61 -5.88 5.45
N ALA A 18 9.04 -4.77 5.93
CA ALA A 18 8.48 -3.74 5.07
C ALA A 18 8.58 -2.33 5.67
N HIS A 19 8.60 -1.32 4.81
CA HIS A 19 8.26 0.05 5.19
C HIS A 19 6.90 0.44 4.59
N VAL A 20 6.08 1.12 5.38
CA VAL A 20 4.80 1.68 4.96
C VAL A 20 4.86 3.19 5.12
N ASN A 21 4.63 3.91 4.04
CA ASN A 21 4.63 5.37 4.00
C ASN A 21 3.34 5.85 3.37
N SER A 22 2.63 6.75 4.03
CA SER A 22 1.47 7.39 3.40
C SER A 22 1.85 8.68 2.71
N ILE A 23 1.34 8.90 1.51
CA ILE A 23 1.42 10.17 0.82
C ILE A 23 0.08 10.88 1.02
N PRO A 24 0.06 12.07 1.66
CA PRO A 24 -1.17 12.81 1.89
C PRO A 24 -1.77 13.27 0.56
N VAL A 25 -3.10 13.32 0.50
CA VAL A 25 -3.80 13.90 -0.66
C VAL A 25 -3.59 15.40 -0.65
N LEU A 26 -3.12 15.96 -1.76
CA LEU A 26 -3.05 17.42 -1.92
C LEU A 26 -4.46 18.01 -1.85
N PRO A 27 -4.65 19.16 -1.18
CA PRO A 27 -5.99 19.74 -0.90
C PRO A 27 -6.80 20.11 -2.16
N PHE A 28 -6.21 20.05 -3.35
CA PHE A 28 -6.85 20.34 -4.64
C PHE A 28 -6.76 19.18 -5.64
N GLY A 29 -6.30 18.00 -5.19
CA GLY A 29 -6.16 16.82 -6.03
C GLY A 29 -7.39 15.91 -5.98
N THR A 30 -7.77 15.34 -7.12
CA THR A 30 -8.82 14.30 -7.24
C THR A 30 -8.34 12.90 -6.85
N ARG A 31 -7.07 12.74 -6.45
CA ARG A 31 -6.49 11.44 -6.14
C ARG A 31 -6.82 11.00 -4.73
N SER A 32 -7.14 9.72 -4.58
CA SER A 32 -7.30 9.10 -3.27
C SER A 32 -5.94 9.04 -2.56
N ARG A 33 -5.96 8.96 -1.21
CA ARG A 33 -4.75 8.81 -0.40
C ARG A 33 -3.97 7.59 -0.89
N ARG A 34 -2.67 7.80 -1.13
CA ARG A 34 -1.77 6.75 -1.66
C ARG A 34 -0.85 6.25 -0.57
N GLU A 35 -0.83 4.95 -0.38
CA GLU A 35 0.09 4.26 0.51
C GLU A 35 1.22 3.66 -0.31
N VAL A 36 2.45 3.79 0.17
CA VAL A 36 3.65 3.24 -0.43
C VAL A 36 4.20 2.19 0.50
N VAL A 37 4.07 0.94 0.09
CA VAL A 37 4.61 -0.24 0.78
C VAL A 37 5.91 -0.62 0.08
N THR A 38 7.01 -0.70 0.82
CA THR A 38 8.29 -1.19 0.32
C THR A 38 8.57 -2.50 1.04
N LEU A 39 8.54 -3.61 0.31
CA LEU A 39 8.85 -4.95 0.81
C LEU A 39 10.35 -5.23 0.63
N TYR A 40 10.96 -5.88 1.62
CA TYR A 40 12.39 -6.21 1.61
C TYR A 40 12.68 -7.70 1.50
N GLY A 41 13.45 -8.07 0.49
CA GLY A 41 13.87 -9.44 0.22
C GLY A 41 12.92 -10.12 -0.76
N GLU A 42 12.28 -11.21 -0.33
CA GLU A 42 11.36 -11.97 -1.17
C GLU A 42 9.96 -11.35 -1.16
N ALA A 43 9.34 -11.24 -2.33
CA ALA A 43 7.95 -10.83 -2.44
C ALA A 43 7.05 -12.02 -2.12
N ASP A 44 6.45 -12.02 -0.94
CA ASP A 44 5.47 -13.02 -0.55
C ASP A 44 4.14 -12.38 -0.10
N ALA A 45 3.05 -13.13 -0.25
CA ALA A 45 1.71 -12.63 0.04
C ALA A 45 1.47 -12.38 1.54
N GLN A 46 2.17 -13.11 2.42
CA GLN A 46 2.04 -12.96 3.87
C GLN A 46 2.71 -11.67 4.35
N SER A 47 3.93 -11.39 3.88
CA SER A 47 4.68 -10.16 4.10
C SER A 47 3.92 -8.95 3.57
N LEU A 48 3.34 -9.06 2.37
CA LEU A 48 2.47 -8.02 1.85
C LEU A 48 1.22 -7.83 2.72
N ALA A 49 0.58 -8.91 3.17
CA ALA A 49 -0.58 -8.81 4.05
C ALA A 49 -0.25 -8.17 5.41
N LEU A 50 0.91 -8.48 6.00
CA LEU A 50 1.39 -7.84 7.23
C LEU A 50 1.63 -6.34 7.03
N ALA A 51 2.24 -5.96 5.91
CA ALA A 51 2.47 -4.56 5.59
C ALA A 51 1.14 -3.80 5.41
N LEU A 52 0.17 -4.38 4.70
CA LEU A 52 -1.16 -3.80 4.53
C LEU A 52 -1.95 -3.76 5.84
N ALA A 53 -1.80 -4.76 6.70
CA ALA A 53 -2.38 -4.76 8.04
C ALA A 53 -1.87 -3.58 8.86
N ALA A 54 -0.57 -3.26 8.78
CA ALA A 54 -0.01 -2.10 9.45
C ALA A 54 -0.62 -0.78 8.91
N THR A 55 -0.82 -0.69 7.60
CA THR A 55 -1.51 0.46 7.00
C THR A 55 -2.93 0.62 7.55
N VAL A 56 -3.74 -0.45 7.56
CA VAL A 56 -5.14 -0.41 8.02
C VAL A 56 -5.23 -0.11 9.51
N GLU A 57 -4.39 -0.73 10.33
CA GLU A 57 -4.41 -0.52 11.78
C GLU A 57 -3.92 0.88 12.16
N SER A 58 -2.89 1.41 11.48
CA SER A 58 -2.43 2.78 11.70
C SER A 58 -3.48 3.82 11.33
N GLU A 59 -4.22 3.61 10.23
CA GLU A 59 -5.35 4.46 9.86
C GLU A 59 -6.47 4.40 10.91
N ARG A 60 -6.75 3.22 11.47
CA ARG A 60 -7.77 3.05 12.52
C ARG A 60 -7.43 3.81 13.79
N LEU A 61 -6.15 3.88 14.17
CA LEU A 61 -5.69 4.63 15.35
C LEU A 61 -5.85 6.14 15.18
N GLU A 62 -5.97 6.62 13.95
CA GLU A 62 -5.87 8.04 13.59
C GLU A 62 -7.08 8.58 12.82
N ALA A 63 -8.18 7.83 12.76
CA ALA A 63 -9.34 8.07 11.91
C ALA A 63 -9.98 9.48 12.04
N VAL A 64 -9.59 10.26 13.04
CA VAL A 64 -10.11 11.60 13.35
C VAL A 64 -9.29 12.72 12.69
N ASN A 65 -8.03 12.47 12.31
CA ASN A 65 -7.11 13.51 11.85
C ASN A 65 -7.03 13.57 10.32
N ALA A 66 -7.16 14.77 9.75
CA ALA A 66 -7.02 14.99 8.31
C ALA A 66 -5.54 15.21 7.93
N GLY A 67 -5.16 14.77 6.73
CA GLY A 67 -3.83 15.02 6.16
C GLY A 67 -2.69 14.32 6.91
N VAL A 68 -2.98 13.24 7.65
CA VAL A 68 -1.97 12.52 8.42
C VAL A 68 -1.01 11.78 7.50
N VAL A 69 0.27 12.01 7.74
CA VAL A 69 1.39 11.27 7.16
C VAL A 69 1.83 10.20 8.16
N ARG A 70 2.10 8.97 7.70
CA ARG A 70 2.60 7.86 8.51
C ARG A 70 3.88 7.31 7.90
N HIS A 71 4.78 6.93 8.78
CA HIS A 71 6.03 6.25 8.48
C HIS A 71 6.13 5.05 9.43
N LEU A 72 6.04 3.83 8.92
CA LEU A 72 6.09 2.62 9.73
C LEU A 72 7.13 1.65 9.17
N GLY A 73 7.95 1.08 10.03
CA GLY A 73 8.64 -0.17 9.78
C GLY A 73 7.78 -1.35 10.26
N VAL A 74 7.83 -2.46 9.54
CA VAL A 74 7.17 -3.72 9.90
C VAL A 74 8.23 -4.76 10.15
N TRP A 75 8.19 -5.36 11.33
CA TRP A 75 9.10 -6.39 11.80
C TRP A 75 8.33 -7.69 12.03
N PRO A 76 8.90 -8.85 11.64
CA PRO A 76 8.24 -10.15 11.77
C PRO A 76 8.09 -10.60 13.24
N ASP A 77 8.92 -10.09 14.14
CA ASP A 77 9.00 -10.47 15.55
C ASP A 77 8.47 -9.42 16.52
N ARG A 78 8.23 -8.19 16.05
CA ARG A 78 7.81 -7.05 16.88
C ARG A 78 6.44 -6.48 16.51
N GLY A 79 6.08 -6.48 15.24
CA GLY A 79 4.91 -5.77 14.73
C GLY A 79 5.30 -4.53 13.93
N ALA A 80 4.49 -3.48 13.96
CA ALA A 80 4.75 -2.26 13.20
C ALA A 80 5.04 -1.08 14.13
N VAL A 81 6.16 -0.40 13.88
CA VAL A 81 6.61 0.72 14.71
C VAL A 81 7.04 1.89 13.82
N GLY A 82 6.72 3.09 14.27
CA GLY A 82 7.17 4.32 13.63
C GLY A 82 6.39 5.50 14.17
N ASP A 83 5.97 6.40 13.30
CA ASP A 83 5.33 7.63 13.69
C ASP A 83 4.28 8.09 12.69
N SER A 84 3.47 9.03 13.15
CA SER A 84 2.62 9.83 12.31
C SER A 84 2.74 11.31 12.61
N ALA A 85 2.43 12.11 11.60
CA ALA A 85 2.50 13.55 11.68
C ALA A 85 1.30 14.19 10.98
N TRP A 86 0.69 15.18 11.61
CA TRP A 86 -0.38 15.98 11.03
C TRP A 86 -0.35 17.42 11.54
N ARG A 87 -1.07 18.31 10.86
CA ARG A 87 -1.28 19.68 11.34
C ARG A 87 -2.55 19.72 12.18
N ASP A 88 -2.45 20.20 13.41
CA ASP A 88 -3.61 20.46 14.23
C ASP A 88 -4.46 21.59 13.61
N GLY A 89 -5.74 21.32 13.39
CA GLY A 89 -6.67 22.25 12.75
C GLY A 89 -6.94 23.50 13.58
N ALA A 90 -6.80 23.42 14.91
CA ALA A 90 -7.04 24.55 15.81
C ALA A 90 -5.83 25.48 15.93
N THR A 91 -4.62 24.92 16.07
CA THR A 91 -3.40 25.72 16.32
C THR A 91 -2.49 25.88 15.10
N GLY A 92 -2.71 25.09 14.04
CA GLY A 92 -1.85 25.03 12.87
C GLY A 92 -0.48 24.42 13.13
N ARG A 93 -0.22 23.91 14.34
CA ARG A 93 1.06 23.30 14.72
C ARG A 93 1.18 21.88 14.17
N LEU A 94 2.41 21.48 13.85
CA LEU A 94 2.72 20.10 13.54
C LEU A 94 2.67 19.28 14.84
N VAL A 95 1.86 18.24 14.83
CA VAL A 95 1.77 17.23 15.89
C VAL A 95 2.38 15.95 15.35
N THR A 96 3.20 15.30 16.16
CA THR A 96 3.78 13.98 15.88
C THR A 96 3.35 13.00 16.96
N GLN A 97 3.03 11.78 16.56
CA GLN A 97 2.61 10.71 17.45
C GLN A 97 3.36 9.42 17.12
N ASP A 98 3.93 8.79 18.14
CA ASP A 98 4.55 7.48 18.00
C ASP A 98 3.46 6.42 17.79
N LEU A 99 3.74 5.50 16.86
CA LEU A 99 2.89 4.36 16.55
C LEU A 99 3.63 3.07 16.92
N ASP A 100 2.97 2.24 17.73
CA ASP A 100 3.42 0.90 18.09
C ASP A 100 2.22 -0.05 17.99
N ILE A 101 2.18 -0.83 16.90
CA ILE A 101 1.12 -1.79 16.60
C ILE A 101 1.65 -3.19 16.90
N PRO A 102 1.10 -3.89 17.92
CA PRO A 102 1.59 -5.21 18.30
C PRO A 102 1.48 -6.24 17.18
N LEU A 103 2.45 -7.15 17.11
CA LEU A 103 2.49 -8.23 16.12
C LEU A 103 1.18 -9.03 16.05
N LEU A 104 0.61 -9.41 17.19
CA LEU A 104 -0.65 -10.18 17.23
C LEU A 104 -1.81 -9.44 16.55
N THR A 105 -1.86 -8.12 16.66
CA THR A 105 -2.89 -7.29 16.00
C THR A 105 -2.68 -7.31 14.48
N LEU A 106 -1.41 -7.19 14.04
CA LEU A 106 -1.09 -7.27 12.61
C LEU A 106 -1.38 -8.64 12.02
N GLU A 107 -1.02 -9.72 12.71
CA GLU A 107 -1.27 -11.08 12.25
C GLU A 107 -2.76 -11.36 12.11
N ALA A 108 -3.57 -10.99 13.12
CA ALA A 108 -5.01 -11.14 13.06
C ALA A 108 -5.59 -10.40 11.83
N ARG A 109 -5.16 -9.14 11.60
CA ARG A 109 -5.63 -8.36 10.46
C ARG A 109 -5.10 -8.90 9.12
N ALA A 110 -3.87 -9.39 9.08
CA ALA A 110 -3.28 -9.99 7.89
C ALA A 110 -4.04 -11.25 7.48
N VAL A 111 -4.45 -12.09 8.44
CA VAL A 111 -5.30 -13.27 8.18
C VAL A 111 -6.63 -12.86 7.57
N GLU A 112 -7.27 -11.82 8.11
CA GLU A 112 -8.51 -11.30 7.54
C GLU A 112 -8.33 -10.77 6.11
N LEU A 113 -7.25 -10.01 5.86
CA LEU A 113 -6.92 -9.50 4.53
C LEU A 113 -6.64 -10.64 3.55
N LEU A 114 -5.92 -11.69 3.95
CA LEU A 114 -5.68 -12.86 3.12
C LEU A 114 -6.96 -13.64 2.83
N GLY A 115 -7.87 -13.72 3.80
CA GLY A 115 -9.19 -14.29 3.60
C GLY A 115 -10.04 -13.50 2.59
N ALA A 116 -9.99 -12.17 2.66
CA ALA A 116 -10.80 -11.29 1.83
C ALA A 116 -10.23 -11.08 0.41
N CYS A 117 -8.91 -10.87 0.28
CA CYS A 117 -8.26 -10.48 -0.98
C CYS A 117 -6.98 -11.28 -1.29
N GLY A 118 -6.78 -12.44 -0.68
CA GLY A 118 -5.60 -13.30 -0.86
C GLY A 118 -5.20 -13.62 -2.30
N PRO A 119 -6.13 -13.91 -3.24
CA PRO A 119 -5.77 -14.10 -4.65
C PRO A 119 -5.08 -12.88 -5.27
N THR A 120 -5.56 -11.67 -4.96
CA THR A 120 -4.96 -10.41 -5.41
C THR A 120 -3.58 -10.21 -4.80
N LEU A 121 -3.42 -10.44 -3.50
CA LEU A 121 -2.12 -10.30 -2.83
C LEU A 121 -1.08 -11.28 -3.39
N ARG A 122 -1.48 -12.52 -3.66
CA ARG A 122 -0.62 -13.52 -4.32
C ARG A 122 -0.23 -13.12 -5.73
N ARG A 123 -1.14 -12.52 -6.50
CA ARG A 123 -0.84 -12.02 -7.85
C ARG A 123 0.14 -10.86 -7.82
N VAL A 124 -0.04 -9.91 -6.89
CA VAL A 124 0.88 -8.77 -6.71
C VAL A 124 2.27 -9.28 -6.31
N ALA A 125 2.35 -10.19 -5.32
CA ALA A 125 3.62 -10.77 -4.90
C ALA A 125 4.32 -11.50 -6.05
N ALA A 126 3.59 -12.31 -6.83
CA ALA A 126 4.13 -13.01 -7.99
C ALA A 126 4.63 -12.03 -9.07
N GLY A 127 3.90 -10.95 -9.34
CA GLY A 127 4.31 -9.92 -10.30
C GLY A 127 5.60 -9.19 -9.88
N LEU A 128 5.75 -8.91 -8.59
CA LEU A 128 6.99 -8.33 -8.04
C LEU A 128 8.17 -9.32 -8.11
N ALA A 129 7.90 -10.61 -7.97
CA ALA A 129 8.90 -11.67 -8.01
C ALA A 129 9.34 -12.10 -9.41
N MET A 130 8.74 -11.55 -10.48
CA MET A 130 9.08 -11.93 -11.86
C MET A 130 10.60 -11.77 -12.11
N PRO A 131 11.26 -12.74 -12.76
CA PRO A 131 12.71 -12.68 -12.98
C PRO A 131 13.10 -11.68 -14.07
N ASP A 132 12.20 -11.41 -15.01
CA ASP A 132 12.38 -10.67 -16.27
C ASP A 132 11.90 -9.22 -16.20
N TRP A 133 11.96 -8.59 -15.02
CA TRP A 133 11.70 -7.15 -14.90
C TRP A 133 12.58 -6.38 -15.89
N PRO A 134 12.03 -5.45 -16.67
CA PRO A 134 12.80 -4.67 -17.63
C PRO A 134 13.99 -4.01 -16.96
N GLU A 135 15.17 -4.13 -17.57
CA GLU A 135 16.41 -3.57 -17.03
C GLU A 135 16.26 -2.06 -16.80
N GLY A 136 16.67 -1.58 -15.62
CA GLY A 136 16.51 -0.18 -15.22
C GLY A 136 15.12 0.22 -14.68
N THR A 137 14.14 -0.71 -14.67
CA THR A 137 12.82 -0.45 -14.08
C THR A 137 12.76 -0.90 -12.63
N GLU A 138 12.18 -0.05 -11.79
CA GLU A 138 11.91 -0.39 -10.41
C GLU A 138 10.78 -1.43 -10.29
N ARG A 139 10.99 -2.47 -9.48
CA ARG A 139 9.98 -3.50 -9.19
C ARG A 139 8.84 -2.93 -8.36
N ALA A 140 7.86 -2.34 -9.03
CA ALA A 140 6.75 -1.69 -8.37
C ALA A 140 5.41 -1.93 -9.06
N LEU A 141 4.38 -2.24 -8.27
CA LEU A 141 3.01 -2.47 -8.74
C LEU A 141 2.04 -1.58 -7.97
N THR A 142 1.04 -1.02 -8.66
CA THR A 142 -0.03 -0.25 -8.03
C THR A 142 -1.35 -1.00 -8.11
N PHE A 143 -2.10 -1.03 -7.01
CA PHE A 143 -3.46 -1.55 -6.97
C PHE A 143 -4.29 -0.78 -5.94
N SER A 144 -5.62 -0.89 -6.03
CA SER A 144 -6.53 -0.21 -5.10
C SER A 144 -7.23 -1.23 -4.21
N LEU A 145 -7.21 -1.00 -2.89
CA LEU A 145 -8.06 -1.70 -1.93
C LEU A 145 -9.34 -0.89 -1.70
N MET A 146 -10.48 -1.49 -1.99
CA MET A 146 -11.77 -0.96 -1.57
C MET A 146 -12.06 -1.45 -0.15
N SER A 147 -12.17 -0.51 0.79
CA SER A 147 -12.57 -0.84 2.16
C SER A 147 -14.07 -1.10 2.19
N ALA A 148 -14.48 -2.26 2.72
CA ALA A 148 -15.89 -2.64 2.83
C ALA A 148 -16.71 -1.70 3.73
N THR A 149 -16.07 -0.85 4.54
CA THR A 149 -16.76 0.19 5.33
C THR A 149 -17.41 1.27 4.46
N ALA A 150 -17.06 1.41 3.19
CA ALA A 150 -17.75 2.28 2.24
C ALA A 150 -18.94 1.59 1.54
N ALA A 151 -19.12 0.28 1.70
CA ALA A 151 -20.13 -0.51 0.99
C ALA A 151 -21.51 -0.54 1.71
N SER A 152 -21.65 0.03 2.91
CA SER A 152 -22.93 0.09 3.62
C SER A 152 -23.85 1.24 3.18
N GLY A 153 -23.62 1.82 2.00
CA GLY A 153 -24.37 2.98 1.48
C GLY A 153 -25.02 2.81 0.11
N GLY A 154 -25.05 1.61 -0.47
CA GLY A 154 -25.64 1.42 -1.79
C GLY A 154 -26.09 -0.02 -2.03
N ALA A 155 -27.39 -0.22 -2.13
CA ALA A 155 -27.97 -1.47 -2.58
C ALA A 155 -27.53 -1.76 -4.02
N GLY A 156 -26.99 -2.95 -4.27
CA GLY A 156 -27.02 -3.58 -5.59
C GLY A 156 -25.67 -4.05 -6.15
N SER A 157 -25.71 -5.28 -6.69
CA SER A 157 -24.73 -5.92 -7.58
C SER A 157 -23.54 -6.62 -6.92
N SER A 158 -23.79 -7.83 -6.42
CA SER A 158 -22.86 -8.93 -6.70
C SER A 158 -23.06 -9.30 -8.17
N LEU A 159 -22.05 -9.12 -9.03
CA LEU A 159 -21.85 -9.79 -10.35
C LEU A 159 -20.74 -9.14 -11.24
N ASP A 160 -19.86 -8.27 -10.73
CA ASP A 160 -18.88 -7.52 -11.54
C ASP A 160 -17.40 -7.75 -11.14
N ASP A 161 -17.01 -8.97 -10.75
CA ASP A 161 -15.61 -9.27 -10.37
C ASP A 161 -14.71 -9.51 -11.59
N ASP A 162 -15.20 -10.15 -12.66
CA ASP A 162 -14.38 -10.48 -13.84
C ASP A 162 -14.20 -9.30 -14.82
N ALA A 163 -15.22 -8.44 -14.98
CA ALA A 163 -15.16 -7.30 -15.91
C ALA A 163 -14.20 -6.19 -15.46
N LYS A 164 -13.92 -6.08 -14.15
CA LYS A 164 -12.99 -5.09 -13.60
C LYS A 164 -11.52 -5.49 -13.76
N VAL A 165 -11.22 -6.78 -13.91
CA VAL A 165 -9.86 -7.30 -14.14
C VAL A 165 -9.37 -6.94 -15.54
N GLU A 166 -10.25 -7.03 -16.54
CA GLU A 166 -9.94 -6.64 -17.93
C GLU A 166 -9.61 -5.15 -18.04
N ASN A 167 -10.32 -4.30 -17.30
CA ASN A 167 -10.08 -2.85 -17.30
C ASN A 167 -8.72 -2.45 -16.67
N TRP A 168 -8.13 -3.30 -15.82
CA TRP A 168 -6.80 -3.08 -15.24
C TRP A 168 -5.67 -3.54 -16.17
N LEU A 169 -5.86 -4.63 -16.93
CA LEU A 169 -4.91 -5.06 -17.95
C LEU A 169 -4.80 -4.04 -19.11
N ASP A 170 -5.90 -3.37 -19.45
CA ASP A 170 -5.91 -2.32 -20.49
C ASP A 170 -5.15 -1.06 -20.03
N SER A 171 -5.20 -0.75 -18.72
CA SER A 171 -4.42 0.35 -18.13
C SER A 171 -2.91 0.07 -18.09
N ILE A 172 -2.49 -1.19 -17.98
CA ILE A 172 -1.07 -1.58 -18.04
C ILE A 172 -0.57 -1.50 -19.49
N ARG A 173 -1.41 -1.89 -20.47
CA ARG A 173 -1.07 -1.81 -21.90
C ARG A 173 -0.94 -0.36 -22.40
N GLN A 174 -1.68 0.59 -21.82
CA GLN A 174 -1.56 2.02 -22.13
C GLN A 174 -0.37 2.73 -21.48
N ALA A 175 0.26 2.14 -20.45
CA ALA A 175 1.42 2.74 -19.79
C ALA A 175 2.72 2.60 -20.61
N ASP A 176 2.80 1.63 -21.52
CA ASP A 176 3.92 1.42 -22.45
C ASP A 176 3.92 2.37 -23.65
N ALA A 177 2.91 3.24 -23.81
CA ALA A 177 2.78 4.15 -24.95
C ALA A 177 3.49 5.51 -24.77
N PHE A 178 4.15 5.76 -23.65
CA PHE A 178 4.98 6.95 -23.44
C PHE A 178 6.47 6.64 -23.58
N THR A 179 6.85 6.08 -24.72
CA THR A 179 8.24 6.17 -25.20
C THR A 179 8.48 7.61 -25.64
N TYR A 180 9.44 8.27 -24.98
CA TYR A 180 9.93 9.59 -25.36
C TYR A 180 10.54 9.53 -26.77
N ASP A 181 9.96 10.24 -27.72
CA ASP A 181 10.65 10.66 -28.93
C ASP A 181 11.69 11.72 -28.52
N VAL A 182 12.95 11.32 -28.41
CA VAL A 182 14.10 12.22 -28.42
C VAL A 182 14.75 12.05 -29.79
N GLU A 183 14.25 12.79 -30.77
CA GLU A 183 14.96 13.04 -32.02
C GLU A 183 15.53 14.46 -31.93
N GLY A 184 16.85 14.54 -31.76
CA GLY A 184 17.63 15.75 -31.92
C GLY A 184 18.75 15.49 -32.91
N ASP A 185 18.53 15.89 -34.16
CA ASP A 185 19.41 16.72 -35.01
C ASP A 185 18.64 17.08 -36.31
#